data_AF-X0H4C2-F1
#
_entry.id   AF-X0H4C2-F1
#
_cell.length_a   1.000
_cell.length_b   1.000
_cell.length_c   1.000
_cell.angle_alpha   90.00
_cell.angle_beta   90.00
_cell.angle_gamma   90.00
#
_symmetry.space_group_name_H-M   'P 1'
#
loop_
_entity.id
_entity.type
_entity.pdbx_description
1 polymer ?
#
loop_
_entity_poly.entity_id
_entity_poly.type
_entity_poly.pdbx_seq_one_letter_code
_entity_poly.pdbx_strand_id
1 'polypeptide(L)'
;MKRLSFIRRRLLAPAAPRIILFQNIHPTQGTNSRLFSTGQPYSSRNTARDQTPHNIRASLEPTRPKRIVVGITGATGALYAIHILTLLRHLGVETHLIISKWALATLKYETSITEAEMRGLASRSYTAKDLSAPSASGSFQHDGMMIVPCSMKTLAAVRSGYCDDLISRAADVTLKEDRKLLLAIRETPLSSIHLENMLALRRANAIIFPPVPAFYTRPASIQEIVGQSAGRMLDMMGIFTDGFERWDGFKRTQAESHSQYKEGASGTVWQAFISSKH
;
A
#
# COMPACT_ATOMS: atom_id res chain seq x y z
N MET A 1 -56.04 9.29 -0.18
CA MET A 1 -55.52 8.75 -1.46
C MET A 1 -54.72 9.83 -2.18
N LYS A 2 -53.49 9.56 -2.62
CA LYS A 2 -52.84 10.12 -3.83
C LYS A 2 -51.51 9.37 -4.06
N ARG A 3 -51.25 8.96 -5.31
CA ARG A 3 -49.99 8.30 -5.71
C ARG A 3 -48.94 9.36 -6.05
N LEU A 4 -47.67 9.09 -5.76
CA LEU A 4 -46.56 9.50 -6.64
C LEU A 4 -45.64 8.30 -6.90
N SER A 5 -45.10 8.24 -8.11
CA SER A 5 -44.38 7.08 -8.66
C SER A 5 -42.87 7.24 -8.54
N PHE A 6 -42.19 6.29 -7.90
CA PHE A 6 -40.73 6.28 -7.84
C PHE A 6 -40.13 5.66 -9.12
N ILE A 7 -39.33 6.42 -9.85
CA ILE A 7 -38.73 5.98 -11.13
C ILE A 7 -37.51 5.10 -10.86
N ARG A 8 -37.58 3.82 -11.24
CA ARG A 8 -36.40 2.93 -11.28
C ARG A 8 -35.45 3.38 -12.40
N ARG A 9 -34.40 4.14 -12.07
CA ARG A 9 -33.22 4.26 -12.96
C ARG A 9 -32.34 3.01 -12.82
N ARG A 10 -32.20 2.29 -13.92
CA ARG A 10 -31.36 1.09 -14.05
C ARG A 10 -29.92 1.55 -14.30
N LEU A 11 -29.06 1.50 -13.29
CA LEU A 11 -27.64 1.81 -13.46
C LEU A 11 -26.96 0.72 -14.30
N LEU A 12 -26.26 1.15 -15.35
CA LEU A 12 -25.37 0.31 -16.15
C LEU A 12 -24.01 0.26 -15.44
N ALA A 13 -23.37 -0.91 -15.42
CA ALA A 13 -22.03 -1.05 -14.87
C ALA A 13 -20.97 -0.46 -15.84
N PRO A 14 -19.92 0.21 -15.33
CA PRO A 14 -18.77 0.59 -16.16
C PRO A 14 -17.97 -0.66 -16.57
N ALA A 15 -17.34 -0.61 -17.74
CA ALA A 15 -16.52 -1.71 -18.25
C ALA A 15 -15.18 -1.83 -17.50
N ALA A 16 -14.65 -3.05 -17.41
CA ALA A 16 -13.37 -3.30 -16.76
C ALA A 16 -12.18 -2.73 -17.58
N PRO A 17 -11.14 -2.18 -16.93
CA PRO A 17 -9.96 -1.67 -17.62
C PRO A 17 -9.14 -2.82 -18.24
N ARG A 18 -8.58 -2.58 -19.43
CA ARG A 18 -7.64 -3.51 -20.08
C ARG A 18 -6.24 -3.35 -19.50
N ILE A 19 -5.65 -4.46 -19.05
CA ILE A 19 -4.21 -4.53 -18.77
C ILE A 19 -3.44 -4.40 -20.08
N ILE A 20 -2.51 -3.44 -20.17
CA ILE A 20 -1.58 -3.28 -21.29
C ILE A 20 -0.16 -3.47 -20.77
N LEU A 21 0.48 -4.57 -21.17
CA LEU A 21 1.89 -4.85 -20.90
C LEU A 21 2.74 -4.37 -22.08
N PHE A 22 3.51 -3.31 -21.89
CA PHE A 22 4.55 -2.91 -22.83
C PHE A 22 5.82 -3.73 -22.61
N GLN A 23 6.32 -4.38 -23.66
CA GLN A 23 7.65 -4.99 -23.68
C GLN A 23 8.64 -4.00 -24.31
N ASN A 24 9.74 -3.71 -23.61
CA ASN A 24 10.83 -2.90 -24.16
C ASN A 24 11.71 -3.74 -25.08
N ILE A 25 12.10 -3.17 -26.23
CA ILE A 25 13.03 -3.78 -27.19
C ILE A 25 14.23 -2.85 -27.33
N HIS A 26 15.44 -3.38 -27.11
CA HIS A 26 16.70 -2.75 -27.51
C HIS A 26 17.51 -3.75 -28.34
N PRO A 27 18.03 -3.35 -29.52
CA PRO A 27 18.90 -4.20 -30.32
C PRO A 27 20.35 -4.09 -29.83
N THR A 28 21.05 -5.23 -29.75
CA THR A 28 22.51 -5.27 -29.69
C THR A 28 23.06 -5.58 -31.09
N GLN A 29 24.01 -4.77 -31.55
CA GLN A 29 24.93 -5.17 -32.62
C GLN A 29 26.26 -5.57 -32.00
N GLY A 30 26.89 -6.60 -32.55
CA GLY A 30 28.21 -7.07 -32.14
C GLY A 30 29.20 -6.99 -33.29
N THR A 31 30.48 -6.89 -32.95
CA THR A 31 31.60 -7.04 -33.88
C THR A 31 32.51 -8.16 -33.39
N ASN A 32 33.06 -8.93 -34.33
CA ASN A 32 33.75 -10.18 -34.06
C ASN A 32 35.20 -10.06 -34.55
N SER A 33 36.18 -10.40 -33.72
CA SER A 33 37.59 -10.47 -34.12
C SER A 33 38.28 -11.68 -33.47
N ARG A 34 38.88 -12.53 -34.31
CA ARG A 34 39.63 -13.71 -33.89
C ARG A 34 41.13 -13.40 -33.93
N LEU A 35 41.92 -13.99 -33.04
CA LEU A 35 43.25 -14.49 -33.38
C LEU A 35 43.60 -15.79 -32.61
N PHE A 36 44.40 -16.61 -33.28
CA PHE A 36 45.13 -17.83 -32.91
C PHE A 36 45.79 -17.76 -31.51
N SER A 37 46.18 -18.83 -30.80
CA SER A 37 46.32 -20.29 -31.06
C SER A 37 46.50 -21.02 -29.70
N THR A 38 46.64 -22.35 -29.50
CA THR A 38 46.70 -23.59 -30.33
C THR A 38 46.18 -24.77 -29.48
N GLY A 39 45.79 -25.91 -30.08
CA GLY A 39 45.64 -27.19 -29.35
C GLY A 39 44.67 -28.20 -29.99
N GLN A 40 45.10 -29.45 -30.19
CA GLN A 40 44.38 -30.57 -30.82
C GLN A 40 44.64 -31.86 -29.97
N PRO A 41 43.83 -32.93 -30.07
CA PRO A 41 42.52 -33.01 -29.43
C PRO A 41 42.37 -34.25 -28.52
N TYR A 42 41.33 -34.31 -27.67
CA TYR A 42 40.88 -35.59 -27.10
C TYR A 42 39.51 -35.98 -27.67
N SER A 43 39.48 -37.06 -28.45
CA SER A 43 38.29 -37.54 -29.15
C SER A 43 37.54 -38.58 -28.32
N SER A 44 36.42 -38.19 -27.72
CA SER A 44 35.32 -39.11 -27.43
C SER A 44 34.01 -38.53 -27.95
N ARG A 45 33.32 -39.29 -28.80
CA ARG A 45 32.00 -38.90 -29.31
C ARG A 45 30.98 -39.18 -28.23
N ASN A 46 30.07 -38.25 -27.96
CA ASN A 46 28.69 -38.66 -27.74
C ASN A 46 27.68 -37.65 -28.30
N THR A 47 26.59 -38.24 -28.76
CA THR A 47 25.41 -37.67 -29.43
C THR A 47 25.00 -36.26 -28.99
N ALA A 48 24.75 -35.40 -29.98
CA ALA A 48 24.05 -34.15 -29.75
C ALA A 48 22.63 -34.42 -29.23
N ARG A 49 22.29 -33.84 -28.08
CA ARG A 49 20.90 -33.55 -27.72
C ARG A 49 20.72 -32.05 -27.83
N ASP A 50 19.77 -31.65 -28.67
CA ASP A 50 19.38 -30.25 -28.82
C ASP A 50 18.69 -29.76 -27.54
N GLN A 51 19.48 -29.27 -26.60
CA GLN A 51 19.02 -28.61 -25.39
C GLN A 51 19.03 -27.10 -25.63
N THR A 52 17.97 -26.62 -26.29
CA THR A 52 17.62 -25.21 -26.20
C THR A 52 17.53 -24.82 -24.72
N PRO A 53 18.25 -23.77 -24.27
CA PRO A 53 18.30 -23.41 -22.86
C PRO A 53 16.94 -22.82 -22.43
N HIS A 54 16.05 -23.67 -21.93
CA HIS A 54 14.79 -23.24 -21.34
C HIS A 54 15.04 -22.14 -20.32
N ASN A 55 14.40 -20.99 -20.52
CA ASN A 55 14.71 -19.78 -19.78
C ASN A 55 14.15 -19.85 -18.34
N ILE A 56 14.92 -20.44 -17.41
CA ILE A 56 14.55 -20.71 -16.01
C ILE A 56 14.05 -19.45 -15.27
N ARG A 57 14.42 -18.24 -15.74
CA ARG A 57 13.97 -16.96 -15.19
C ARG A 57 12.49 -16.63 -15.44
N ALA A 58 11.77 -17.39 -16.28
CA ALA A 58 10.42 -17.06 -16.72
C ALA A 58 9.30 -17.35 -15.70
N SER A 59 9.58 -18.00 -14.56
CA SER A 59 8.55 -18.43 -13.61
C SER A 59 9.01 -18.36 -12.14
N LEU A 60 9.29 -17.15 -11.64
CA LEU A 60 9.56 -16.88 -10.22
C LEU A 60 8.39 -16.18 -9.49
N GLU A 61 7.27 -15.92 -10.18
CA GLU A 61 6.06 -15.43 -9.54
C GLU A 61 5.46 -16.48 -8.59
N PRO A 62 5.01 -16.10 -7.38
CA PRO A 62 4.42 -17.05 -6.43
C PRO A 62 3.19 -17.79 -7.01
N THR A 63 3.10 -19.10 -6.77
CA THR A 63 1.93 -19.92 -7.13
C THR A 63 0.69 -19.66 -6.27
N ARG A 64 0.80 -18.78 -5.27
CA ARG A 64 -0.28 -18.26 -4.43
C ARG A 64 -0.67 -16.84 -4.85
N PRO A 65 -1.89 -16.37 -4.58
CA PRO A 65 -2.21 -14.94 -4.67
C PRO A 65 -1.27 -14.10 -3.81
N LYS A 66 -1.16 -12.80 -4.12
CA LYS A 66 -0.56 -11.84 -3.19
C LYS A 66 -1.26 -11.91 -1.84
N ARG A 67 -0.49 -11.82 -0.76
CA ARG A 67 -0.94 -12.02 0.61
C ARG A 67 -0.40 -10.95 1.54
N ILE A 68 -1.28 -10.28 2.28
CA ILE A 68 -0.92 -9.19 3.20
C ILE A 68 -1.47 -9.47 4.60
N VAL A 69 -0.64 -9.27 5.62
CA VAL A 69 -1.07 -9.23 7.02
C VAL A 69 -1.57 -7.82 7.34
N VAL A 70 -2.75 -7.69 7.94
CA VAL A 70 -3.34 -6.39 8.29
C VAL A 70 -3.59 -6.33 9.80
N GLY A 71 -2.82 -5.54 10.53
CA GLY A 71 -3.03 -5.29 11.96
C GLY A 71 -3.88 -4.05 12.20
N ILE A 72 -4.86 -4.11 13.10
CA ILE A 72 -5.70 -2.95 13.47
C ILE A 72 -5.58 -2.66 14.96
N THR A 73 -5.22 -1.41 15.28
CA THR A 73 -4.90 -0.95 16.65
C THR A 73 -5.82 0.19 17.08
N GLY A 74 -5.89 0.45 18.39
CA GLY A 74 -6.82 1.42 18.99
C GLY A 74 -6.42 2.89 18.84
N ALA A 75 -6.19 3.37 17.61
CA ALA A 75 -6.01 4.78 17.28
C ALA A 75 -7.08 5.22 16.28
N THR A 76 -7.44 6.51 16.24
CA THR A 76 -8.51 6.96 15.30
C THR A 76 -8.15 6.72 13.83
N GLY A 77 -9.15 6.44 13.01
CA GLY A 77 -8.99 6.17 11.59
C GLY A 77 -9.44 4.76 11.18
N ALA A 78 -10.43 4.17 11.85
CA ALA A 78 -10.99 2.87 11.48
C ALA A 78 -11.43 2.81 9.99
N LEU A 79 -11.88 3.94 9.44
CA LEU A 79 -12.23 4.12 8.03
C LEU A 79 -11.08 3.76 7.06
N TYR A 80 -9.82 4.06 7.39
CA TYR A 80 -8.68 3.67 6.54
C TYR A 80 -8.53 2.15 6.46
N ALA A 81 -8.76 1.45 7.58
CA ALA A 81 -8.66 -0.01 7.63
C ALA A 81 -9.80 -0.69 6.86
N ILE A 82 -11.03 -0.19 7.01
CA ILE A 82 -12.21 -0.64 6.24
C ILE A 82 -11.96 -0.47 4.74
N HIS A 83 -11.50 0.71 4.32
CA HIS A 83 -11.26 1.02 2.92
C HIS A 83 -10.13 0.18 2.32
N ILE A 84 -9.01 -0.01 3.04
CA ILE A 84 -7.91 -0.87 2.60
C ILE A 84 -8.36 -2.34 2.47
N LEU A 85 -9.07 -2.91 3.45
CA LEU A 85 -9.56 -4.28 3.34
C LEU A 85 -10.54 -4.45 2.17
N THR A 86 -11.39 -3.45 1.93
CA THR A 86 -12.31 -3.43 0.78
C THR A 86 -11.56 -3.44 -0.55
N LEU A 87 -10.55 -2.59 -0.71
CA LEU A 87 -9.70 -2.56 -1.90
C LEU A 87 -8.91 -3.86 -2.08
N LEU A 88 -8.26 -4.37 -1.03
CA LEU A 88 -7.50 -5.61 -1.07
C LEU A 88 -8.38 -6.81 -1.47
N ARG A 89 -9.63 -6.86 -0.99
CA ARG A 89 -10.63 -7.87 -1.38
C ARG A 89 -11.03 -7.74 -2.84
N HIS A 90 -11.28 -6.52 -3.34
CA HIS A 90 -11.60 -6.30 -4.76
C HIS A 90 -10.43 -6.66 -5.69
N LEU A 91 -9.19 -6.48 -5.23
CA LEU A 91 -7.96 -6.84 -5.94
C LEU A 91 -7.55 -8.33 -5.80
N GLY A 92 -8.37 -9.15 -5.12
CA GLY A 92 -8.10 -10.59 -4.94
C GLY A 92 -6.91 -10.92 -4.02
N VAL A 93 -6.48 -9.98 -3.17
CA VAL A 93 -5.35 -10.17 -2.25
C VAL A 93 -5.81 -10.97 -1.01
N GLU A 94 -5.10 -12.04 -0.69
CA GLU A 94 -5.36 -12.83 0.52
C GLU A 94 -4.97 -12.02 1.77
N THR A 95 -5.93 -11.79 2.66
CA THR A 95 -5.76 -10.90 3.82
C THR A 95 -5.83 -11.66 5.13
N HIS A 96 -4.77 -11.53 5.94
CA HIS A 96 -4.69 -12.07 7.30
C HIS A 96 -4.86 -10.94 8.31
N LEU A 97 -6.10 -10.73 8.73
CA LEU A 97 -6.51 -9.63 9.59
C LEU A 97 -6.30 -9.95 11.08
N ILE A 98 -5.61 -9.08 11.81
CA ILE A 98 -5.40 -9.19 13.26
C ILE A 98 -6.01 -7.97 13.93
N ILE A 99 -7.02 -8.15 14.78
CA ILE A 99 -7.71 -7.06 15.47
C ILE A 99 -7.37 -7.06 16.96
N SER A 100 -6.93 -5.91 17.47
CA SER A 100 -6.74 -5.68 18.91
C SER A 100 -8.05 -5.35 19.63
N LYS A 101 -8.12 -5.60 20.95
CA LYS A 101 -9.29 -5.26 21.78
C LYS A 101 -9.70 -3.78 21.64
N TRP A 102 -8.71 -2.88 21.61
CA TRP A 102 -8.98 -1.44 21.52
C TRP A 102 -9.43 -1.00 20.12
N ALA A 103 -8.94 -1.63 19.05
CA ALA A 103 -9.45 -1.37 17.70
C ALA A 103 -10.95 -1.66 17.56
N LEU A 104 -11.49 -2.67 18.25
CA LEU A 104 -12.93 -2.97 18.25
C LEU A 104 -13.74 -1.88 18.98
N ALA A 105 -13.21 -1.31 20.06
CA ALA A 105 -13.82 -0.17 20.74
C ALA A 105 -13.79 1.09 19.85
N THR A 106 -12.67 1.35 19.18
CA THR A 106 -12.52 2.45 18.21
C THR A 106 -13.46 2.31 17.00
N LEU A 107 -13.54 1.12 16.40
CA LEU A 107 -14.44 0.80 15.29
C LEU A 107 -15.91 1.13 15.62
N LYS A 108 -16.36 0.71 16.81
CA LYS A 108 -17.71 0.99 17.32
C LYS A 108 -17.97 2.47 17.61
N TYR A 109 -16.94 3.24 17.95
CA TYR A 109 -17.06 4.67 18.22
C TYR A 109 -17.08 5.52 16.93
N GLU A 110 -16.34 5.09 15.90
CA GLU A 110 -16.13 5.86 14.66
C GLU A 110 -17.06 5.47 13.51
N THR A 111 -17.67 4.28 13.57
CA THR A 111 -18.39 3.71 12.44
C THR A 111 -19.62 2.92 12.87
N SER A 112 -20.57 2.73 11.95
CA SER A 112 -21.71 1.83 12.11
C SER A 112 -21.40 0.36 11.81
N ILE A 113 -20.15 0.02 11.48
CA ILE A 113 -19.75 -1.33 11.04
C ILE A 113 -19.51 -2.23 12.25
N THR A 114 -20.12 -3.41 12.24
CA THR A 114 -19.95 -4.42 13.28
C THR A 114 -18.61 -5.15 13.18
N GLU A 115 -18.18 -5.78 14.26
CA GLU A 115 -17.00 -6.67 14.25
C GLU A 115 -17.15 -7.82 13.22
N ALA A 116 -18.37 -8.35 13.05
CA ALA A 116 -18.64 -9.44 12.11
C ALA A 116 -18.45 -8.99 10.65
N GLU A 117 -18.99 -7.83 10.27
CA GLU A 117 -18.77 -7.23 8.95
C GLU A 117 -17.30 -6.91 8.72
N MET A 118 -16.63 -6.30 9.71
CA MET A 118 -15.21 -5.93 9.61
C MET A 118 -14.30 -7.15 9.43
N ARG A 119 -14.55 -8.24 10.16
CA ARG A 119 -13.87 -9.53 9.96
C ARG A 119 -14.20 -10.13 8.61
N GLY A 120 -15.46 -10.00 8.17
CA GLY A 120 -15.96 -10.45 6.87
C GLY A 120 -15.41 -9.70 5.66
N LEU A 121 -14.63 -8.62 5.83
CA LEU A 121 -13.87 -7.98 4.75
C LEU A 121 -12.57 -8.75 4.41
N ALA A 122 -12.04 -9.59 5.31
CA ALA A 122 -10.75 -10.26 5.17
C ALA A 122 -10.87 -11.77 4.84
N SER A 123 -9.83 -12.34 4.26
CA SER A 123 -9.76 -13.78 3.92
C SER A 123 -9.62 -14.68 5.16
N ARG A 124 -8.88 -14.21 6.17
CA ARG A 124 -8.72 -14.80 7.50
C ARG A 124 -8.75 -13.68 8.54
N SER A 125 -9.32 -13.94 9.72
CA SER A 125 -9.24 -13.00 10.84
C SER A 125 -8.88 -13.70 12.14
N TYR A 126 -8.05 -13.05 12.95
CA TYR A 126 -7.52 -13.55 14.21
C TYR A 126 -7.82 -12.57 15.35
N THR A 127 -7.56 -12.97 16.58
CA THR A 127 -7.49 -12.03 17.72
C THR A 127 -6.02 -11.67 17.98
N ALA A 128 -5.76 -10.50 18.57
CA ALA A 128 -4.39 -10.14 18.96
C ALA A 128 -3.74 -11.11 19.99
N LYS A 129 -4.50 -12.01 20.63
CA LYS A 129 -3.94 -13.04 21.54
C LYS A 129 -3.57 -14.35 20.84
N ASP A 130 -3.91 -14.54 19.57
CA ASP A 130 -3.76 -15.81 18.87
C ASP A 130 -2.34 -16.01 18.32
N LEU A 131 -1.38 -16.26 19.22
CA LEU A 131 0.00 -16.56 18.84
C LEU A 131 0.17 -17.90 18.10
N SER A 132 -0.91 -18.67 17.88
CA SER A 132 -0.92 -19.86 17.01
C SER A 132 -1.16 -19.51 15.53
N ALA A 133 -1.60 -18.29 15.23
CA ALA A 133 -1.88 -17.84 13.87
C ALA A 133 -0.61 -17.87 12.99
N PRO A 134 -0.71 -18.21 11.69
CA PRO A 134 0.47 -18.43 10.83
C PRO A 134 1.45 -17.24 10.77
N SER A 135 0.96 -16.01 10.89
CA SER A 135 1.78 -14.78 10.89
C SER A 135 2.69 -14.64 12.12
N ALA A 136 2.63 -15.52 13.11
CA ALA A 136 3.59 -15.59 14.22
C ALA A 136 4.92 -16.29 13.85
N SER A 137 5.01 -16.91 12.66
CA SER A 137 6.19 -17.62 12.15
C SER A 137 6.73 -17.02 10.86
N GLY A 138 8.06 -16.95 10.74
CA GLY A 138 8.75 -16.56 9.50
C GLY A 138 8.52 -17.52 8.34
N SER A 139 8.35 -18.83 8.62
CA SER A 139 8.08 -19.84 7.59
C SER A 139 6.75 -19.63 6.85
N PHE A 140 5.83 -18.84 7.43
CA PHE A 140 4.62 -18.42 6.74
C PHE A 140 4.94 -17.29 5.75
N GLN A 141 4.84 -17.57 4.45
CA GLN A 141 5.11 -16.60 3.40
C GLN A 141 3.94 -15.61 3.23
N HIS A 142 4.23 -14.32 3.24
CA HIS A 142 3.36 -13.20 2.87
C HIS A 142 4.22 -12.06 2.29
N ASP A 143 3.62 -11.14 1.55
CA ASP A 143 4.33 -10.11 0.75
C ASP A 143 4.53 -8.79 1.52
N GLY A 144 4.21 -8.79 2.81
CA GLY A 144 4.31 -7.66 3.71
C GLY A 144 3.18 -7.58 4.75
N MET A 145 3.25 -6.58 5.61
CA MET A 145 2.28 -6.29 6.65
C MET A 145 1.96 -4.80 6.70
N MET A 146 0.71 -4.47 7.00
CA MET A 146 0.24 -3.09 7.21
C MET A 146 -0.43 -3.00 8.59
N ILE A 147 -0.02 -2.06 9.44
CA ILE A 147 -0.73 -1.73 10.68
C ILE A 147 -1.53 -0.46 10.45
N VAL A 148 -2.86 -0.59 10.32
CA VAL A 148 -3.76 0.50 9.95
C VAL A 148 -5.03 0.50 10.82
N PRO A 149 -5.31 1.58 11.57
CA PRO A 149 -4.36 2.61 12.03
C PRO A 149 -3.37 2.02 13.05
N CYS A 150 -2.22 2.69 13.22
CA CYS A 150 -1.16 2.33 14.17
C CYS A 150 -1.10 3.31 15.35
N SER A 151 -1.29 2.77 16.56
CA SER A 151 -1.28 3.48 17.85
C SER A 151 0.12 3.60 18.44
N MET A 152 0.34 4.58 19.33
CA MET A 152 1.63 4.77 20.01
C MET A 152 2.04 3.54 20.85
N LYS A 153 1.09 2.81 21.47
CA LYS A 153 1.41 1.55 22.17
C LYS A 153 2.00 0.53 21.19
N THR A 154 1.34 0.30 20.06
CA THR A 154 1.82 -0.69 19.08
C THR A 154 3.13 -0.26 18.45
N LEU A 155 3.30 1.02 18.12
CA LEU A 155 4.56 1.57 17.63
C LEU A 155 5.72 1.27 18.59
N ALA A 156 5.54 1.51 19.89
CA ALA A 156 6.55 1.23 20.91
C ALA A 156 6.82 -0.28 21.05
N ALA A 157 5.78 -1.13 21.03
CA ALA A 157 5.91 -2.58 21.14
C ALA A 157 6.60 -3.24 19.93
N VAL A 158 6.40 -2.70 18.73
CA VAL A 158 7.12 -3.11 17.51
C VAL A 158 8.57 -2.64 17.56
N ARG A 159 8.83 -1.41 18.03
CA ARG A 159 10.20 -0.87 18.20
C ARG A 159 11.01 -1.65 19.22
N SER A 160 10.39 -2.15 20.30
CA SER A 160 11.08 -2.90 21.35
C SER A 160 11.26 -4.39 21.04
N GLY A 161 10.59 -4.93 20.00
CA GLY A 161 10.61 -6.36 19.69
C GLY A 161 9.93 -7.24 20.75
N TYR A 162 9.15 -6.67 21.68
CA TYR A 162 8.66 -7.37 22.87
C TYR A 162 7.62 -8.48 22.57
N CYS A 163 6.91 -8.40 21.45
CA CYS A 163 6.04 -9.46 20.91
C CYS A 163 4.91 -9.98 21.85
N ASP A 164 4.43 -9.14 22.79
CA ASP A 164 3.30 -9.40 23.72
C ASP A 164 2.00 -9.84 23.03
N ASP A 165 1.79 -9.42 21.78
CA ASP A 165 0.59 -9.74 21.01
C ASP A 165 0.90 -10.12 19.55
N LEU A 166 -0.05 -10.78 18.88
CA LEU A 166 0.09 -11.24 17.50
C LEU A 166 0.39 -10.08 16.52
N ILE A 167 -0.02 -8.84 16.82
CA ILE A 167 0.26 -7.68 15.95
C ILE A 167 1.75 -7.31 16.03
N SER A 168 2.28 -7.15 17.24
CA SER A 168 3.69 -6.86 17.48
C SER A 168 4.58 -8.03 17.03
N ARG A 169 4.18 -9.28 17.29
CA ARG A 169 4.88 -10.47 16.82
C ARG A 169 4.87 -10.62 15.29
N ALA A 170 3.76 -10.39 14.62
CA ALA A 170 3.72 -10.44 13.15
C ALA A 170 4.54 -9.32 12.50
N ALA A 171 4.64 -8.15 13.16
CA ALA A 171 5.49 -7.06 12.70
C ALA A 171 6.99 -7.35 12.90
N ASP A 172 7.39 -7.93 14.04
CA ASP A 172 8.74 -8.48 14.27
C ASP A 172 9.10 -9.53 13.21
N VAL A 173 8.20 -10.49 12.97
CA VAL A 173 8.33 -11.50 11.89
C VAL A 173 8.43 -10.85 10.51
N THR A 174 7.71 -9.75 10.25
CA THR A 174 7.82 -9.02 8.98
C THR A 174 9.20 -8.37 8.83
N LEU A 175 9.71 -7.74 9.89
CA LEU A 175 11.01 -7.04 9.87
C LEU A 175 12.19 -8.00 9.74
N LYS A 176 12.24 -9.06 10.55
CA LYS A 176 13.36 -10.03 10.58
C LYS A 176 13.48 -10.89 9.31
N GLU A 177 12.49 -10.81 8.41
CA GLU A 177 12.42 -11.52 7.13
C GLU A 177 12.57 -10.54 5.94
N ASP A 178 12.99 -9.29 6.19
CA ASP A 178 13.14 -8.20 5.22
C ASP A 178 11.88 -7.92 4.36
N ARG A 179 10.68 -8.18 4.94
CA ARG A 179 9.39 -7.93 4.28
C ARG A 179 8.94 -6.49 4.55
N LYS A 180 8.12 -5.95 3.64
CA LYS A 180 7.55 -4.59 3.81
C LYS A 180 6.65 -4.52 5.04
N LEU A 181 7.00 -3.69 6.03
CA LEU A 181 6.13 -3.30 7.14
C LEU A 181 5.69 -1.84 6.98
N LEU A 182 4.39 -1.58 6.82
CA LEU A 182 3.82 -0.23 6.83
C LEU A 182 3.11 0.07 8.14
N LEU A 183 3.37 1.23 8.71
CA LEU A 183 2.80 1.71 9.97
C LEU A 183 2.01 2.99 9.70
N ALA A 184 0.67 2.89 9.67
CA ALA A 184 -0.21 4.03 9.41
C ALA A 184 -0.46 4.83 10.70
N ILE A 185 0.54 5.60 11.10
CA ILE A 185 0.67 6.18 12.45
C ILE A 185 -0.26 7.36 12.65
N ARG A 186 -1.20 7.25 13.61
CA ARG A 186 -2.10 8.34 13.97
C ARG A 186 -1.83 8.80 15.41
N GLU A 187 -1.09 9.89 15.56
CA GLU A 187 -1.05 10.67 16.80
C GLU A 187 -0.73 12.15 16.53
N THR A 188 -1.27 13.06 17.35
CA THR A 188 -0.85 14.47 17.40
C THR A 188 -1.26 15.12 18.74
N PRO A 189 -0.41 15.93 19.39
CA PRO A 189 0.99 16.22 19.04
C PRO A 189 1.91 15.01 19.24
N LEU A 190 3.16 15.12 18.76
CA LEU A 190 4.16 14.05 18.85
C LEU A 190 5.20 14.38 19.92
N SER A 191 5.46 13.43 20.82
CA SER A 191 6.57 13.51 21.79
C SER A 191 7.90 13.06 21.15
N SER A 192 9.03 13.37 21.81
CA SER A 192 10.34 12.81 21.44
C SER A 192 10.30 11.28 21.37
N ILE A 193 9.66 10.62 22.34
CA ILE A 193 9.48 9.15 22.37
C ILE A 193 8.76 8.64 21.12
N HIS A 194 7.75 9.37 20.60
CA HIS A 194 7.05 8.98 19.37
C HIS A 194 7.98 9.11 18.15
N LEU A 195 8.75 10.21 18.07
CA LEU A 195 9.69 10.50 16.99
C LEU A 195 10.88 9.54 16.97
N GLU A 196 11.46 9.22 18.12
CA GLU A 196 12.54 8.24 18.28
C GLU A 196 12.09 6.83 17.87
N ASN A 197 10.88 6.42 18.26
CA ASN A 197 10.34 5.13 17.86
C ASN A 197 10.07 5.05 16.34
N MET A 198 9.55 6.13 15.73
CA MET A 198 9.41 6.23 14.28
C MET A 198 10.76 6.20 13.56
N LEU A 199 11.78 6.92 14.06
CA LEU A 199 13.10 6.97 13.45
C LEU A 199 13.83 5.62 13.54
N ALA A 200 13.74 4.93 14.68
CA ALA A 200 14.31 3.60 14.87
C ALA A 200 13.70 2.59 13.88
N LEU A 201 12.38 2.56 13.76
CA LEU A 201 11.69 1.66 12.84
C LEU A 201 11.90 2.05 11.36
N ARG A 202 12.00 3.34 11.03
CA ARG A 202 12.36 3.80 9.69
C ARG A 202 13.76 3.34 9.27
N ARG A 203 14.72 3.31 10.20
CA ARG A 203 16.07 2.76 10.00
C ARG A 203 16.05 1.24 9.83
N ALA A 204 15.16 0.53 10.53
CA ALA A 204 14.86 -0.88 10.31
C ALA A 204 13.94 -1.13 9.09
N ASN A 205 14.11 -0.36 8.01
CA ASN A 205 13.35 -0.43 6.75
C ASN A 205 11.82 -0.28 6.81
N ALA A 206 11.19 -0.10 7.97
CA ALA A 206 9.74 0.09 8.06
C ALA A 206 9.29 1.39 7.37
N ILE A 207 8.05 1.38 6.88
CA ILE A 207 7.40 2.47 6.15
C ILE A 207 6.53 3.24 7.15
N ILE A 208 7.05 4.38 7.61
CA ILE A 208 6.37 5.32 8.49
C ILE A 208 5.39 6.17 7.64
N PHE A 209 4.08 5.96 7.81
CA PHE A 209 3.04 6.63 7.01
C PHE A 209 1.99 7.29 7.90
N PRO A 210 2.19 8.51 8.41
CA PRO A 210 1.11 9.25 9.05
C PRO A 210 0.04 9.61 8.00
N PRO A 211 -1.26 9.30 8.22
CA PRO A 211 -2.31 9.55 7.24
C PRO A 211 -2.70 11.04 7.24
N VAL A 212 -1.83 11.88 6.67
CA VAL A 212 -2.02 13.32 6.50
C VAL A 212 -2.78 13.58 5.19
N PRO A 213 -3.96 14.23 5.21
CA PRO A 213 -4.74 14.50 4.01
C PRO A 213 -4.00 15.29 2.94
N ALA A 214 -4.15 14.88 1.68
CA ALA A 214 -3.71 15.64 0.53
C ALA A 214 -4.88 16.50 0.01
N PHE A 215 -4.72 17.83 0.01
CA PHE A 215 -5.78 18.76 -0.43
C PHE A 215 -5.64 19.25 -1.89
N TYR A 216 -4.55 18.89 -2.59
CA TYR A 216 -4.38 19.26 -4.00
C TYR A 216 -5.45 18.65 -4.92
N THR A 217 -6.01 17.50 -4.53
CA THR A 217 -7.13 16.83 -5.22
C THR A 217 -8.49 17.51 -5.01
N ARG A 218 -8.55 18.53 -4.14
CA ARG A 218 -9.78 19.26 -3.75
C ARG A 218 -10.94 18.31 -3.36
N PRO A 219 -10.72 17.39 -2.39
CA PRO A 219 -11.66 16.31 -2.11
C PRO A 219 -13.02 16.85 -1.63
N ALA A 220 -14.10 16.35 -2.23
CA ALA A 220 -15.48 16.72 -1.91
C ALA A 220 -16.05 15.94 -0.70
N SER A 221 -15.36 14.89 -0.25
CA SER A 221 -15.81 14.03 0.85
C SER A 221 -14.67 13.49 1.73
N ILE A 222 -15.03 13.04 2.93
CA ILE A 222 -14.12 12.30 3.83
C ILE A 222 -13.68 10.99 3.16
N GLN A 223 -14.55 10.36 2.37
CA GLN A 223 -14.30 9.14 1.64
C GLN A 223 -13.19 9.31 0.60
N GLU A 224 -13.10 10.46 -0.07
CA GLU A 224 -11.98 10.80 -0.97
C GLU A 224 -10.67 11.03 -0.22
N ILE A 225 -10.69 11.71 0.93
CA ILE A 225 -9.50 11.87 1.81
C ILE A 225 -8.97 10.50 2.28
N VAL A 226 -9.89 9.61 2.68
CA VAL A 226 -9.58 8.24 3.09
C VAL A 226 -9.05 7.42 1.91
N GLY A 227 -9.69 7.49 0.74
CA GLY A 227 -9.29 6.78 -0.47
C GLY A 227 -7.92 7.20 -1.00
N GLN A 228 -7.65 8.51 -1.06
CA GLN A 228 -6.35 9.06 -1.44
C GLN A 228 -5.23 8.55 -0.53
N SER A 229 -5.48 8.49 0.78
CA SER A 229 -4.52 7.99 1.76
C SER A 229 -4.35 6.46 1.68
N ALA A 230 -5.44 5.71 1.51
CA ALA A 230 -5.42 4.26 1.36
C ALA A 230 -4.71 3.81 0.07
N GLY A 231 -4.99 4.44 -1.06
CA GLY A 231 -4.30 4.21 -2.33
C GLY A 231 -2.80 4.47 -2.22
N ARG A 232 -2.40 5.57 -1.55
CA ARG A 232 -0.99 5.86 -1.26
C ARG A 232 -0.34 4.85 -0.30
N MET A 233 -1.07 4.25 0.63
CA MET A 233 -0.56 3.15 1.45
C MET A 233 -0.37 1.86 0.63
N LEU A 234 -1.28 1.56 -0.30
CA LEU A 234 -1.17 0.39 -1.19
C LEU A 234 -0.04 0.52 -2.22
N ASP A 235 0.17 1.72 -2.78
CA ASP A 235 1.33 2.06 -3.63
C ASP A 235 2.66 1.67 -2.94
N MET A 236 2.83 2.04 -1.67
CA MET A 236 4.04 1.73 -0.89
C MET A 236 4.25 0.22 -0.72
N MET A 237 3.17 -0.56 -0.60
CA MET A 237 3.22 -2.02 -0.60
C MET A 237 3.54 -2.61 -1.99
N GLY A 238 3.38 -1.86 -3.08
CA GLY A 238 3.47 -2.38 -4.44
C GLY A 238 2.20 -3.11 -4.86
N ILE A 239 1.06 -2.60 -4.41
CA ILE A 239 -0.29 -3.03 -4.77
C ILE A 239 -0.94 -1.83 -5.45
N PHE A 240 -0.98 -1.83 -6.78
CA PHE A 240 -1.53 -0.72 -7.53
C PHE A 240 -3.05 -0.88 -7.68
N THR A 241 -3.76 0.22 -7.47
CA THR A 241 -5.20 0.33 -7.70
C THR A 241 -5.48 1.59 -8.50
N ASP A 242 -6.49 1.51 -9.35
CA ASP A 242 -7.22 2.67 -9.84
C ASP A 242 -8.17 3.20 -8.74
N GLY A 243 -8.70 4.41 -8.91
CA GLY A 243 -9.73 4.98 -8.03
C GLY A 243 -9.26 6.06 -7.04
N PHE A 244 -8.03 6.56 -7.16
CA PHE A 244 -7.56 7.77 -6.47
C PHE A 244 -6.68 8.62 -7.39
N GLU A 245 -6.55 9.92 -7.13
CA GLU A 245 -5.86 10.83 -8.05
C GLU A 245 -4.33 10.74 -7.89
N ARG A 246 -3.63 10.47 -8.99
CA ARG A 246 -2.17 10.49 -9.05
C ARG A 246 -1.69 11.86 -9.49
N TRP A 247 -0.74 12.42 -8.74
CA TRP A 247 -0.16 13.74 -9.05
C TRP A 247 0.74 13.68 -10.29
N ASP A 248 0.40 14.48 -11.30
CA ASP A 248 1.11 14.58 -12.59
C ASP A 248 1.62 16.02 -12.84
N GLY A 249 1.89 16.76 -11.75
CA GLY A 249 2.31 18.16 -11.78
C GLY A 249 1.17 19.18 -11.86
N PHE A 250 1.52 20.45 -11.69
CA PHE A 250 0.58 21.55 -11.97
C PHE A 250 0.36 21.66 -13.48
N LYS A 251 -0.89 21.52 -13.92
CA LYS A 251 -1.28 21.73 -15.32
C LYS A 251 -1.09 23.20 -15.67
N ARG A 252 0.01 23.53 -16.35
CA ARG A 252 0.29 24.89 -16.85
C ARG A 252 -0.85 25.35 -17.75
N THR A 253 -1.40 26.52 -17.46
CA THR A 253 -2.41 27.14 -18.32
C THR A 253 -1.71 27.71 -19.55
N GLN A 254 -2.31 27.64 -20.75
CA GLN A 254 -1.64 28.08 -21.99
C GLN A 254 -1.21 29.57 -22.00
N ALA A 255 -1.72 30.40 -21.08
CA ALA A 255 -1.24 31.76 -20.86
C ALA A 255 0.19 31.84 -20.28
N GLU A 256 0.61 30.85 -19.49
CA GLU A 256 1.89 30.87 -18.76
C GLU A 256 3.10 30.55 -19.64
N SER A 257 2.89 30.00 -20.85
CA SER A 257 3.97 29.81 -21.82
C SER A 257 4.40 31.11 -22.51
N HIS A 258 3.61 32.17 -22.40
CA HIS A 258 3.85 33.47 -23.05
C HIS A 258 4.28 34.58 -22.08
N SER A 259 4.31 34.32 -20.76
CA SER A 259 4.62 35.34 -19.74
C SER A 259 6.03 35.23 -19.12
N GLN A 260 6.86 34.25 -19.50
CA GLN A 260 8.26 34.13 -19.04
C GLN A 260 9.22 35.16 -19.68
N TYR A 261 8.80 36.42 -19.78
CA TYR A 261 9.67 37.60 -19.93
C TYR A 261 8.95 38.87 -19.43
N LYS A 262 8.66 38.92 -18.12
CA LYS A 262 8.43 40.16 -17.35
C LYS A 262 8.46 39.87 -15.84
N GLU A 263 9.62 40.10 -15.22
CA GLU A 263 9.68 40.29 -13.77
C GLU A 263 8.99 41.62 -13.41
N GLY A 264 8.14 41.63 -12.38
CA GLY A 264 7.42 42.85 -12.01
C GLY A 264 6.39 42.69 -10.89
N ALA A 265 6.78 43.14 -9.69
CA ALA A 265 5.94 43.63 -8.59
C ALA A 265 4.82 42.73 -7.99
N SER A 266 5.08 42.29 -6.74
CA SER A 266 4.16 42.32 -5.58
C SER A 266 2.67 41.92 -5.71
N GLY A 267 2.25 40.89 -4.96
CA GLY A 267 0.84 40.65 -4.61
C GLY A 267 0.66 39.47 -3.65
N THR A 268 0.19 39.71 -2.42
CA THR A 268 0.05 38.68 -1.37
C THR A 268 -1.26 37.88 -1.49
N VAL A 269 -1.15 36.56 -1.67
CA VAL A 269 -2.29 35.62 -1.82
C VAL A 269 -3.11 35.41 -0.52
N TRP A 270 -2.70 36.01 0.60
CA TRP A 270 -3.20 35.69 1.94
C TRP A 270 -4.49 36.40 2.40
N GLN A 271 -5.06 37.34 1.63
CA GLN A 271 -6.24 38.11 2.08
C GLN A 271 -7.60 37.43 1.84
N ALA A 272 -7.68 36.35 1.03
CA ALA A 272 -8.94 35.77 0.57
C ALA A 272 -9.76 35.00 1.63
N PHE A 273 -9.32 34.91 2.89
CA PHE A 273 -9.92 34.02 3.91
C PHE A 273 -10.49 34.72 5.16
N ILE A 274 -10.50 36.06 5.22
CA ILE A 274 -11.01 36.82 6.38
C ILE A 274 -12.02 37.89 5.94
N SER A 275 -13.03 37.50 5.14
CA SER A 275 -14.16 38.38 4.77
C SER A 275 -15.46 37.59 4.54
N SER A 276 -15.92 36.89 5.58
CA SER A 276 -17.28 36.31 5.66
C SER A 276 -17.88 36.44 7.06
N LYS A 277 -17.66 37.61 7.68
CA LYS A 277 -18.37 38.07 8.88
C LYS A 277 -18.66 39.56 8.81
N HIS A 278 -19.73 39.91 8.09
CA HIS A 278 -20.70 40.94 8.45
C HIS A 278 -22.02 40.61 7.74
#